data_AF-A0A8E2QWH3-F1
#
_entry.id   AF-A0A8E2QWH3-F1
#
_cell.length_a   1.000
_cell.length_b   1.000
_cell.length_c   1.000
_cell.angle_alpha   90.00
_cell.angle_beta   90.00
_cell.angle_gamma   90.00
#
_symmetry.space_group_name_H-M   'P 1'
#
loop_
_entity.id
_entity.type
_entity.pdbx_description
1 polymer ?
#
loop_
_entity_poly.entity_id
_entity_poly.type
_entity_poly.pdbx_seq_one_letter_code
_entity_poly.pdbx_strand_id
1 'polypeptide(L)'
;MEKKDYYKSLANDVMLDFDNNHYDDIDKNYAELKELFKKVTSIDTEGVKPLFYPYDDIHTYLRDDEFIQTMNQEDILKNAPSTDGDFVTLVKVVK
;
A
#
# COMPACT_ATOMS: atom_id res chain seq x y z
N MET A 1 7.14 -21.08 12.73
CA MET A 1 6.50 -20.82 11.42
C MET A 1 7.55 -21.04 10.37
N GLU A 2 7.29 -21.84 9.33
CA GLU A 2 8.27 -21.95 8.25
C GLU A 2 8.43 -20.60 7.54
N LYS A 3 9.63 -20.31 7.02
CA LYS A 3 9.96 -19.01 6.41
C LYS A 3 9.05 -18.69 5.21
N LYS A 4 8.64 -19.72 4.46
CA LYS A 4 7.66 -19.60 3.36
C LYS A 4 6.27 -19.21 3.86
N ASP A 5 5.82 -19.70 5.01
CA ASP A 5 4.52 -19.33 5.58
C ASP A 5 4.48 -17.85 5.98
N TYR A 6 5.61 -17.31 6.45
CA TYR A 6 5.75 -15.88 6.75
C TYR A 6 5.64 -15.01 5.50
N TYR A 7 6.29 -15.40 4.40
CA TYR A 7 6.13 -14.65 3.15
C TYR A 7 4.72 -14.75 2.58
N LYS A 8 4.04 -15.90 2.73
CA LYS A 8 2.63 -16.03 2.36
C LYS A 8 1.72 -15.13 3.19
N SER A 9 1.94 -15.01 4.50
CA SER A 9 1.14 -14.09 5.32
C SER A 9 1.35 -12.64 4.90
N LEU A 10 2.61 -12.23 4.66
CA LEU A 10 2.89 -10.88 4.17
C LEU A 10 2.27 -10.61 2.80
N ALA A 11 2.34 -11.56 1.88
CA ALA A 11 1.75 -11.44 0.55
C ALA A 11 0.23 -11.24 0.64
N ASN A 12 -0.44 -11.99 1.51
CA ASN A 12 -1.87 -11.83 1.78
C ASN A 12 -2.21 -10.46 2.37
N ASP A 13 -1.38 -9.92 3.28
CA ASP A 13 -1.60 -8.60 3.90
C ASP A 13 -1.61 -7.47 2.86
N VAL A 14 -0.88 -7.65 1.75
CA VAL A 14 -0.81 -6.68 0.63
C VAL A 14 -1.56 -7.13 -0.62
N MET A 15 -2.38 -8.18 -0.53
CA MET A 15 -3.16 -8.75 -1.63
C MET A 15 -2.32 -9.13 -2.87
N LEU A 16 -1.16 -9.77 -2.65
CA LEU A 16 -0.31 -10.32 -3.70
C LEU A 16 -0.33 -11.85 -3.65
N ASP A 17 -0.33 -12.47 -4.83
CA ASP A 17 -0.21 -13.91 -5.00
C ASP A 17 1.08 -14.23 -5.77
N PHE A 18 1.84 -15.20 -5.28
CA PHE A 18 3.10 -15.64 -5.88
C PHE A 18 3.14 -17.16 -6.06
N ASP A 19 3.77 -17.60 -7.16
CA ASP A 19 4.11 -19.01 -7.34
C ASP A 19 5.11 -19.48 -6.27
N ASN A 20 5.08 -20.77 -5.93
CA ASN A 20 5.94 -21.33 -4.90
C ASN A 20 7.46 -21.12 -5.14
N ASN A 21 7.86 -20.96 -6.41
CA ASN A 21 9.26 -20.73 -6.79
C ASN A 21 9.73 -19.29 -6.49
N HIS A 22 8.83 -18.31 -6.47
CA HIS A 22 9.19 -16.89 -6.28
C HIS A 22 9.55 -16.56 -4.83
N TYR A 23 9.11 -17.35 -3.85
CA TYR A 23 9.45 -17.11 -2.45
C TYR A 23 10.94 -17.26 -2.14
N ASP A 24 11.65 -18.10 -2.90
CA ASP A 24 13.09 -18.30 -2.71
C ASP A 24 13.88 -17.08 -3.23
N ASP A 25 13.41 -16.45 -4.31
CA ASP A 25 13.96 -15.19 -4.83
C ASP A 25 13.68 -14.00 -3.89
N ILE A 26 12.47 -13.93 -3.33
CA ILE A 26 12.10 -12.93 -2.32
C ILE A 26 13.04 -13.04 -1.11
N ASP A 27 13.34 -14.26 -0.67
CA ASP A 27 14.23 -14.47 0.46
C ASP A 27 15.65 -13.96 0.18
N LYS A 28 16.19 -14.31 -0.99
CA LYS A 28 17.52 -13.85 -1.42
C LYS A 28 17.57 -12.31 -1.47
N ASN A 29 16.60 -11.68 -2.13
CA ASN A 29 16.54 -10.23 -2.26
C ASN A 29 16.37 -9.54 -0.90
N TYR A 30 15.57 -10.14 0.00
CA TYR A 30 15.39 -9.63 1.36
C TYR A 30 16.70 -9.65 2.16
N ALA A 31 17.50 -10.71 2.03
CA ALA A 31 18.81 -10.79 2.67
C ALA A 31 19.76 -9.68 2.18
N GLU A 32 19.83 -9.45 0.86
CA GLU A 32 20.62 -8.38 0.25
C GLU A 32 20.14 -6.99 0.71
N LEU A 33 18.82 -6.76 0.70
CA LEU A 33 18.22 -5.50 1.17
C LEU A 33 18.53 -5.23 2.64
N LYS A 34 18.46 -6.27 3.49
CA LYS A 34 18.75 -6.16 4.91
C LYS A 34 20.20 -5.77 5.17
N GLU A 35 21.16 -6.30 4.41
CA GLU A 35 22.57 -5.89 4.51
C GLU A 35 22.75 -4.42 4.11
N LEU A 36 22.05 -3.94 3.09
CA LEU A 36 22.08 -2.51 2.72
C LEU A 36 21.48 -1.63 3.82
N PHE A 37 20.35 -2.03 4.41
CA PHE A 37 19.66 -1.28 5.45
C PHE A 37 20.42 -1.19 6.78
N LYS A 38 21.36 -2.11 7.06
CA LYS A 38 22.19 -2.04 8.28
C LYS A 38 22.90 -0.70 8.45
N LYS A 39 23.35 -0.10 7.34
CA LYS A 39 24.01 1.22 7.35
C LYS A 39 23.06 2.34 7.77
N VAL A 40 21.79 2.24 7.39
CA VAL A 40 20.75 3.22 7.75
C VAL A 40 20.42 3.06 9.23
N THR A 41 20.21 1.83 9.69
CA THR A 41 19.85 1.55 11.09
C THR A 41 21.00 1.74 12.09
N SER A 42 22.25 1.82 11.62
CA SER A 42 23.41 2.13 12.47
C SER A 42 23.58 3.63 12.77
N ILE A 43 22.80 4.49 12.11
CA ILE A 43 22.83 5.93 12.36
C ILE A 43 22.11 6.19 13.68
N ASP A 44 22.81 6.82 14.61
CA ASP A 44 22.21 7.27 15.86
C ASP A 44 21.20 8.38 15.58
N THR A 45 19.96 8.15 16.03
CA THR A 45 18.83 9.07 15.89
C THR A 45 18.25 9.44 17.25
N GLU A 46 18.98 9.19 18.36
CA GLU A 46 18.57 9.60 19.69
C GLU A 46 18.35 11.13 19.75
N GLY A 47 17.17 11.54 20.21
CA GLY A 47 16.77 12.96 20.27
C GLY A 47 16.40 13.60 18.93
N VAL A 48 16.50 12.89 17.80
CA VAL A 48 16.08 13.40 16.48
C VAL A 48 14.59 13.17 16.29
N LYS A 49 13.84 14.24 16.03
CA LYS A 49 12.40 14.14 15.72
C LYS A 49 12.20 13.55 14.32
N PRO A 50 11.24 12.62 14.14
CA PRO A 50 10.91 12.10 12.82
C PRO A 50 10.32 13.20 11.94
N LEU A 51 10.70 13.19 10.65
CA LEU A 51 10.17 14.11 9.65
C LEU A 51 8.97 13.46 8.95
N PHE A 52 7.76 13.97 9.21
CA PHE A 52 6.53 13.49 8.56
C PHE A 52 6.23 14.22 7.24
N TYR A 53 6.51 15.52 7.20
CA TYR A 53 6.32 16.38 6.04
C TYR A 53 7.58 17.19 5.81
N PRO A 54 7.94 17.50 4.55
CA PRO A 54 9.14 18.26 4.22
C PRO A 54 9.02 19.78 4.52
N TYR A 55 7.86 20.23 5.01
CA TYR A 55 7.55 21.62 5.32
C TYR A 55 7.35 21.80 6.82
N ASP A 56 7.79 22.95 7.34
CA ASP A 56 7.61 23.31 8.76
C ASP A 56 6.16 23.69 9.07
N ASP A 57 5.44 24.23 8.07
CA ASP A 57 4.04 24.60 8.20
C ASP A 57 3.15 23.38 7.96
N ILE A 58 2.62 22.82 9.07
CA ILE A 58 1.59 21.80 9.00
C ILE A 58 0.32 22.48 8.47
N HIS A 59 -0.18 22.01 7.33
CA HIS A 59 -1.49 22.41 6.81
C HIS A 59 -2.59 21.96 7.79
N THR A 60 -2.99 22.85 8.70
CA THR A 60 -4.08 22.63 9.67
C THR A 60 -5.41 23.22 9.21
N TYR A 61 -5.48 23.78 8.00
CA TYR A 61 -6.71 24.37 7.49
C TYR A 61 -7.76 23.29 7.26
N LEU A 62 -9.00 23.62 7.63
CA LEU A 62 -10.14 22.78 7.36
C LEU A 62 -10.73 23.15 6.00
N ARG A 63 -11.30 22.16 5.31
CA ARG A 63 -12.13 22.39 4.13
C ARG A 63 -13.45 23.00 4.57
N ASP A 64 -13.91 24.04 3.87
CA ASP A 64 -15.24 24.61 4.07
C ASP A 64 -16.34 23.58 3.76
N ASP A 65 -17.45 23.65 4.49
CA ASP A 65 -18.58 22.73 4.34
C ASP A 65 -19.50 23.16 3.19
N GLU A 66 -18.97 23.14 1.97
CA GLU A 66 -19.68 23.47 0.75
C GLU A 66 -19.86 22.24 -0.15
N PHE A 67 -20.99 22.18 -0.86
CA PHE A 67 -21.29 21.11 -1.81
C PHE A 67 -20.54 21.35 -3.13
N ILE A 68 -19.80 20.34 -3.59
CA ILE A 68 -19.05 20.37 -4.85
C ILE A 68 -19.34 19.09 -5.64
N GLN A 69 -19.93 19.21 -6.83
CA GLN A 69 -20.01 18.12 -7.79
C GLN A 69 -18.85 18.22 -8.77
N THR A 70 -17.93 17.26 -8.74
CA THR A 70 -16.65 17.33 -9.47
C THR A 70 -16.67 16.64 -10.83
N MET A 71 -17.42 15.54 -10.98
CA MET A 71 -17.47 14.74 -12.22
C MET A 71 -18.86 14.14 -12.44
N ASN A 72 -19.19 13.86 -13.70
CA ASN A 72 -20.41 13.13 -14.04
C ASN A 72 -20.20 11.63 -13.88
N GLN A 73 -21.29 10.91 -13.65
CA GLN A 73 -21.27 9.47 -13.40
C GLN A 73 -20.65 8.67 -14.55
N GLU A 74 -20.92 9.06 -15.80
CA GLU A 74 -20.33 8.43 -16.99
C GLU A 74 -18.80 8.49 -16.97
N ASP A 75 -18.23 9.65 -16.62
CA ASP A 75 -16.77 9.84 -16.52
C ASP A 75 -16.17 9.00 -15.39
N ILE A 76 -16.87 8.87 -14.26
CA ILE A 76 -16.46 8.06 -13.10
C ILE A 76 -16.39 6.57 -13.47
N LEU A 77 -17.40 6.07 -14.21
CA LEU A 77 -17.52 4.65 -14.53
C LEU A 77 -16.61 4.21 -15.70
N LYS A 78 -16.05 5.16 -16.46
CA LYS A 78 -15.24 4.88 -17.66
C LYS A 78 -14.07 3.93 -17.44
N ASN A 79 -13.47 3.93 -16.25
CA ASN A 79 -12.33 3.07 -15.90
C ASN A 79 -12.71 1.83 -15.07
N ALA A 80 -13.99 1.62 -14.79
CA ALA A 80 -14.44 0.46 -14.01
C ALA A 80 -14.27 -0.83 -14.85
N PRO A 81 -13.63 -1.89 -14.30
CA PRO A 81 -13.45 -3.15 -15.03
C PRO A 81 -14.75 -3.83 -15.47
N SER A 82 -15.85 -3.63 -14.73
CA SER A 82 -17.17 -4.13 -15.06
C SER A 82 -18.25 -3.29 -14.37
N THR A 83 -19.38 -3.09 -15.06
CA THR A 83 -20.48 -2.24 -14.61
C THR A 83 -21.84 -2.87 -14.91
N ASP A 84 -22.83 -2.61 -14.07
CA ASP A 84 -24.24 -2.96 -14.29
C ASP A 84 -25.10 -1.71 -14.05
N GLY A 85 -25.56 -1.11 -15.15
CA GLY A 85 -26.18 0.21 -15.14
C GLY A 85 -25.29 1.24 -14.45
N ASP A 86 -25.77 1.71 -13.30
CA ASP A 86 -25.15 2.78 -12.51
C ASP A 86 -24.08 2.27 -11.52
N PHE A 87 -23.81 0.97 -11.47
CA PHE A 87 -23.00 0.34 -10.44
C PHE A 87 -21.71 -0.29 -11.00
N VAL A 88 -20.63 -0.25 -10.21
CA VAL A 88 -19.45 -1.11 -10.42
C VAL A 88 -19.76 -2.49 -9.87
N THR A 89 -19.55 -3.52 -10.67
CA THR A 89 -19.84 -4.90 -10.26
C THR A 89 -18.62 -5.54 -9.61
N LEU A 90 -18.83 -6.28 -8.52
CA LEU A 90 -17.81 -7.07 -7.83
C LEU A 90 -18.19 -8.55 -7.81
N VAL A 91 -17.20 -9.42 -7.76
CA VAL A 91 -17.43 -10.84 -7.53
C VAL A 91 -17.82 -11.03 -6.07
N LYS A 92 -19.05 -11.49 -5.82
CA LYS A 92 -19.51 -11.81 -4.47
C LYS A 92 -18.79 -13.07 -3.97
N VAL A 93 -17.87 -12.89 -3.03
CA VAL A 93 -17.25 -14.01 -2.32
C VAL A 93 -18.21 -14.46 -1.22
N VAL A 94 -18.75 -15.67 -1.34
CA VAL A 94 -19.53 -16.33 -0.28
C VAL A 94 -18.64 -17.38 0.36
N LYS A 95 -18.57 -17.38 1.69
CA LYS A 95 -17.80 -18.37 2.47
C LYS A 95 -18.58 -19.66 2.66
#